data_AF-A0A5M6BY53-F1
#
_entry.id   AF-A0A5M6BY53-F1
#
_cell.length_a   1.000
_cell.length_b   1.000
_cell.length_c   1.000
_cell.angle_alpha   90.00
_cell.angle_beta   90.00
_cell.angle_gamma   90.00
#
_symmetry.space_group_name_H-M   'P 1'
#
loop_
_entity.id
_entity.type
_entity.pdbx_description
1 polymer ?
#
loop_
_entity_poly.entity_id
_entity_poly.type
_entity_poly.pdbx_seq_one_letter_code
_entity_poly.pdbx_strand_id
1 'polypeptide(L)'
;MALASSSSSVLRSTRCLSTPLLAARPTKSSKRIASSARGYAAAATASVETPLSAYEPITTDSSSTTSPRTTRTNNFTPRSSSNSPTTASSAQEYLTNLLSLPSHRQFPPALALQILTHKSYRYSHPIRHLSPSDESNGVGSEPYNSRLSFIGRRALSTYLSIFVHDAFLSSAAGGGLKVDGTDFLRGKGLQERLDGLRHVNNLGRVLGDEWGVGQVTRWDRNETSREGGDLKIKGMSIEAILGGIYTQFGSPAAHRTFHKMILPGFARSNQLRDPRLVEKVETVKEQLEKEFGTGILARS
;
A
#
# COMPACT_ATOMS: atom_id res chain seq x y z
N MET A 1 -29.79 33.30 -54.11
CA MET A 1 -28.89 32.36 -53.37
C MET A 1 -27.92 33.21 -52.56
N ALA A 2 -28.15 33.33 -51.26
CA ALA A 2 -27.38 34.21 -50.37
C ALA A 2 -26.57 33.34 -49.40
N LEU A 3 -25.26 33.57 -49.35
CA LEU A 3 -24.31 32.91 -48.45
C LEU A 3 -24.21 33.75 -47.16
N ALA A 4 -24.62 33.18 -46.03
CA ALA A 4 -24.38 33.74 -44.70
C ALA A 4 -23.30 32.90 -44.00
N SER A 5 -22.13 33.51 -43.80
CA SER A 5 -21.00 32.96 -43.07
C SER A 5 -20.93 33.64 -41.71
N SER A 6 -21.30 32.94 -40.64
CA SER A 6 -21.25 33.44 -39.26
C SER A 6 -19.98 32.97 -38.58
N SER A 7 -19.03 33.91 -38.42
CA SER A 7 -17.86 33.77 -37.56
C SER A 7 -18.21 34.22 -36.15
N SER A 8 -18.14 33.31 -35.16
CA SER A 8 -18.28 33.66 -33.74
C SER A 8 -16.93 33.59 -33.03
N SER A 9 -16.37 34.75 -32.72
CA SER A 9 -15.20 34.96 -31.87
C SER A 9 -15.59 34.88 -30.38
N VAL A 10 -14.98 33.96 -29.61
CA VAL A 10 -15.17 33.87 -28.16
C VAL A 10 -14.06 34.65 -27.45
N LEU A 11 -14.46 35.68 -26.70
CA LEU A 11 -13.63 36.55 -25.88
C LEU A 11 -13.13 35.81 -24.62
N ARG A 12 -11.80 35.81 -24.41
CA ARG A 12 -11.16 35.42 -23.14
C ARG A 12 -11.28 36.58 -22.14
N SER A 13 -11.99 36.35 -21.03
CA SER A 13 -12.07 37.28 -19.90
C SER A 13 -11.05 36.89 -18.82
N THR A 14 -9.93 37.62 -18.77
CA THR A 14 -8.98 37.60 -17.64
C THR A 14 -9.39 38.66 -16.62
N ARG A 15 -9.82 38.25 -15.42
CA ARG A 15 -9.95 39.16 -14.28
C ARG A 15 -8.79 38.97 -13.31
N CYS A 16 -7.87 39.93 -13.36
CA CYS A 16 -6.95 40.26 -12.29
C CYS A 16 -7.74 40.73 -11.05
N LEU A 17 -7.34 40.29 -9.86
CA LEU A 17 -7.71 40.92 -8.60
C LEU A 17 -6.43 41.33 -7.89
N SER A 18 -6.27 42.64 -7.75
CA SER A 18 -5.25 43.34 -6.98
C SER A 18 -5.92 44.07 -5.81
N THR A 19 -5.47 43.74 -4.58
CA THR A 19 -5.21 44.59 -3.39
C THR A 19 -6.36 45.45 -2.80
N PRO A 20 -6.45 45.60 -1.45
CA PRO A 20 -5.56 46.54 -0.75
C PRO A 20 -5.00 46.09 0.61
N LEU A 21 -3.85 46.70 0.90
CA LEU A 21 -3.18 46.85 2.20
C LEU A 21 -4.06 47.64 3.19
N LEU A 22 -4.06 47.21 4.45
CA LEU A 22 -4.14 48.12 5.60
C LEU A 22 -3.32 47.54 6.76
N ALA A 23 -2.53 48.42 7.37
CA ALA A 23 -1.50 48.16 8.35
C ALA A 23 -1.93 48.61 9.76
N ALA A 24 -1.43 47.91 10.79
CA ALA A 24 -1.14 48.31 12.20
C ALA A 24 -1.44 47.12 13.14
N ARG A 25 -0.71 46.79 14.21
CA ARG A 25 0.61 47.10 14.82
C ARG A 25 0.85 45.96 15.86
N PRO A 26 2.07 45.79 16.41
CA PRO A 26 2.53 44.51 16.97
C PRO A 26 2.32 44.36 18.48
N THR A 27 2.13 43.12 18.94
CA THR A 27 2.43 42.70 20.32
C THR A 27 3.41 41.54 20.32
N LYS A 28 4.42 41.67 21.18
CA LYS A 28 5.59 40.82 21.31
C LYS A 28 5.20 39.48 21.94
N SER A 29 5.66 38.36 21.39
CA SER A 29 6.02 37.20 22.21
C SER A 29 7.03 36.32 21.48
N SER A 30 8.19 36.24 22.11
CA SER A 30 9.39 35.53 21.67
C SER A 30 9.29 34.07 22.11
N LYS A 31 9.31 33.11 21.17
CA LYS A 31 9.87 31.78 21.42
C LYS A 31 10.58 31.28 20.16
N ARG A 32 11.91 31.35 20.19
CA ARG A 32 12.84 30.69 19.28
C ARG A 32 12.61 29.18 19.35
N ILE A 33 12.39 28.54 18.21
CA ILE A 33 12.61 27.10 18.06
C ILE A 33 13.63 26.93 16.93
N ALA A 34 14.81 26.47 17.34
CA ALA A 34 15.96 26.28 16.50
C ALA A 34 15.71 25.18 15.46
N SER A 35 16.09 25.50 14.22
CA SER A 35 16.27 24.57 13.11
C SER A 35 17.44 23.64 13.41
N SER A 36 17.16 22.37 13.73
CA SER A 36 18.18 21.32 13.70
C SER A 36 18.29 20.80 12.26
N ALA A 37 19.20 21.40 11.50
CA ALA A 37 19.72 20.81 10.28
C ALA A 37 20.62 19.62 10.68
N ARG A 38 20.22 18.40 10.33
CA ARG A 38 21.10 17.23 10.46
C ARG A 38 22.06 17.23 9.28
N GLY A 39 23.34 17.50 9.58
CA GLY A 39 24.45 17.33 8.66
C GLY A 39 24.73 15.86 8.39
N TYR A 40 25.02 15.57 7.12
CA TYR A 40 25.68 14.35 6.67
C TYR A 40 27.20 14.55 6.78
N ALA A 41 27.89 13.67 7.51
CA ALA A 41 29.31 13.35 7.40
C ALA A 41 29.56 12.11 8.29
N ALA A 42 29.88 10.94 7.72
CA ALA A 42 31.23 10.50 7.39
C ALA A 42 32.05 10.11 8.64
N ALA A 43 32.20 8.80 8.87
CA ALA A 43 33.37 8.22 9.52
C ALA A 43 33.43 6.73 9.15
N ALA A 44 34.18 6.44 8.09
CA ALA A 44 34.84 5.15 7.91
C ALA A 44 36.23 5.23 8.57
N THR A 45 36.83 4.05 8.79
CA THR A 45 38.22 3.80 9.21
C THR A 45 38.57 3.97 10.69
N ALA A 46 38.55 2.85 11.43
CA ALA A 46 39.60 2.50 12.39
C ALA A 46 39.60 0.98 12.61
N SER A 47 40.62 0.32 12.05
CA SER A 47 41.08 -1.02 12.45
C SER A 47 41.81 -0.94 13.80
N VAL A 48 42.27 -2.09 14.32
CA VAL A 48 43.25 -2.28 15.44
C VAL A 48 42.54 -2.38 16.81
N GLU A 49 42.75 -3.35 17.72
CA GLU A 49 43.64 -4.51 17.89
C GLU A 49 43.02 -5.45 18.95
N THR A 50 43.28 -6.75 18.84
CA THR A 50 43.06 -7.77 19.87
C THR A 50 44.18 -7.73 20.92
N PRO A 51 43.88 -8.00 22.20
CA PRO A 51 44.76 -8.92 22.93
C PRO A 51 44.01 -10.03 23.67
N LEU A 52 44.57 -11.23 23.52
CA LEU A 52 44.32 -12.45 24.28
C LEU A 52 44.80 -12.30 25.73
N SER A 53 44.04 -12.79 26.71
CA SER A 53 44.62 -13.38 27.93
C SER A 53 43.63 -14.31 28.64
N ALA A 54 44.00 -15.59 28.62
CA ALA A 54 43.88 -16.65 29.61
C ALA A 54 42.86 -16.55 30.76
N TYR A 55 41.96 -17.54 30.83
CA TYR A 55 41.64 -18.21 32.10
C TYR A 55 41.31 -19.70 31.85
N GLU A 56 42.01 -20.55 32.60
CA GLU A 56 41.96 -22.03 32.66
C GLU A 56 40.86 -22.52 33.64
N PRO A 57 40.57 -23.83 33.72
CA PRO A 57 39.25 -24.39 33.98
C PRO A 57 39.00 -24.74 35.46
N ILE A 58 37.72 -24.79 35.84
CA ILE A 58 37.28 -25.45 37.08
C ILE A 58 36.33 -26.60 36.71
N THR A 59 36.81 -27.81 36.98
CA THR A 59 36.04 -29.04 37.12
C THR A 59 35.30 -29.06 38.45
N THR A 60 34.01 -29.38 38.43
CA THR A 60 33.36 -30.11 39.54
C THR A 60 32.16 -30.91 39.05
N ASP A 61 32.13 -32.14 39.55
CA ASP A 61 31.22 -33.23 39.26
C ASP A 61 29.81 -33.08 39.86
N SER A 62 28.86 -33.63 39.11
CA SER A 62 27.77 -34.53 39.51
C SER A 62 26.86 -34.19 40.71
N SER A 63 25.57 -34.00 40.43
CA SER A 63 24.46 -34.60 41.18
C SER A 63 23.18 -34.65 40.36
N SER A 64 22.72 -35.87 40.14
CA SER A 64 21.51 -36.31 39.45
C SER A 64 20.22 -35.88 40.16
N THR A 65 19.23 -35.39 39.40
CA THR A 65 17.83 -35.52 39.80
C THR A 65 16.99 -35.83 38.56
N THR A 66 16.63 -37.09 38.45
CA THR A 66 15.76 -37.70 37.46
C THR A 66 14.33 -37.20 37.65
N SER A 67 13.77 -36.56 36.63
CA SER A 67 12.32 -36.36 36.48
C SER A 67 11.93 -36.74 35.06
N PRO A 68 10.89 -37.58 34.86
CA PRO A 68 10.56 -38.13 33.56
C PRO A 68 9.88 -37.06 32.69
N ARG A 69 10.65 -36.47 31.77
CA ARG A 69 10.13 -35.61 30.72
C ARG A 69 9.50 -36.50 29.65
N THR A 70 8.18 -36.54 29.64
CA THR A 70 7.38 -37.11 28.56
C THR A 70 7.80 -36.51 27.22
N THR A 71 8.44 -37.34 26.41
CA THR A 71 8.74 -37.09 25.00
C THR A 71 7.42 -37.07 24.22
N ARG A 72 6.69 -35.95 24.27
CA ARG A 72 5.80 -35.59 23.17
C ARG A 72 6.68 -35.30 21.97
N THR A 73 6.87 -36.31 21.14
CA THR A 73 7.23 -36.19 19.74
C THR A 73 6.14 -35.36 19.06
N ASN A 74 6.24 -34.04 19.19
CA ASN A 74 5.56 -33.13 18.30
C ASN A 74 6.21 -33.34 16.93
N ASN A 75 5.62 -34.25 16.15
CA ASN A 75 5.76 -34.31 14.70
C ASN A 75 5.21 -33.00 14.13
N PHE A 76 5.98 -31.92 14.31
CA PHE A 76 5.81 -30.68 13.59
C PHE A 76 6.42 -30.97 12.22
N THR A 77 5.60 -31.55 11.33
CA THR A 77 5.89 -31.46 9.91
C THR A 77 6.02 -29.96 9.60
N PRO A 78 7.19 -29.46 9.20
CA PRO A 78 7.22 -28.14 8.59
C PRO A 78 6.30 -28.26 7.39
N ARG A 79 5.18 -27.53 7.43
CA ARG A 79 4.26 -27.42 6.30
C ARG A 79 5.07 -26.75 5.20
N SER A 80 5.76 -27.58 4.42
CA SER A 80 6.50 -27.21 3.22
C SER A 80 5.44 -26.75 2.22
N SER A 81 5.01 -25.50 2.38
CA SER A 81 4.38 -24.77 1.29
C SER A 81 5.45 -24.71 0.22
N SER A 82 5.25 -25.49 -0.82
CA SER A 82 6.03 -25.51 -2.05
C SER A 82 5.98 -24.12 -2.71
N ASN A 83 6.70 -23.15 -2.13
CA ASN A 83 6.77 -21.79 -2.64
C ASN A 83 7.74 -21.79 -3.83
N SER A 84 7.28 -22.34 -4.95
CA SER A 84 7.90 -22.02 -6.23
C SER A 84 7.85 -20.49 -6.41
N PRO A 85 8.98 -19.85 -6.74
CA PRO A 85 9.01 -18.40 -6.86
C PRO A 85 8.08 -17.97 -8.01
N THR A 86 7.09 -17.13 -7.72
CA THR A 86 6.08 -16.62 -8.68
C THR A 86 6.75 -16.14 -9.97
N THR A 87 6.54 -16.77 -11.12
CA THR A 87 7.18 -16.34 -12.38
C THR A 87 6.52 -15.08 -12.95
N ALA A 88 7.16 -14.42 -13.93
CA ALA A 88 6.61 -13.23 -14.58
C ALA A 88 5.26 -13.50 -15.27
N SER A 89 5.13 -14.66 -15.92
CA SER A 89 3.88 -15.09 -16.56
C SER A 89 2.78 -15.35 -15.52
N SER A 90 3.12 -16.04 -14.42
CA SER A 90 2.17 -16.31 -13.33
C SER A 90 1.69 -15.01 -12.66
N ALA A 91 2.59 -14.04 -12.48
CA ALA A 91 2.24 -12.72 -11.96
C ALA A 91 1.26 -11.97 -12.88
N GLN A 92 1.51 -11.99 -14.20
CA GLN A 92 0.63 -11.37 -15.19
C GLN A 92 -0.76 -12.01 -15.19
N GLU A 93 -0.81 -13.34 -15.20
CA GLU A 93 -2.05 -14.11 -15.15
C GLU A 93 -2.85 -13.79 -13.87
N TYR A 94 -2.19 -13.79 -12.71
CA TYR A 94 -2.80 -13.42 -11.44
C TYR A 94 -3.45 -12.02 -11.49
N LEU A 95 -2.72 -11.00 -11.97
CA LEU A 95 -3.27 -9.64 -12.06
C LEU A 95 -4.38 -9.51 -13.10
N THR A 96 -4.27 -10.24 -14.21
CA THR A 96 -5.30 -10.29 -15.26
C THR A 96 -6.60 -10.86 -14.70
N ASN A 97 -6.52 -11.95 -13.95
CA ASN A 97 -7.66 -12.58 -13.31
C ASN A 97 -8.25 -11.71 -12.19
N LEU A 98 -7.39 -11.19 -11.30
CA LEU A 98 -7.80 -10.33 -10.19
C LEU A 98 -8.58 -9.09 -10.65
N LEU A 99 -8.12 -8.45 -11.74
CA LEU A 99 -8.68 -7.18 -12.23
C LEU A 99 -9.65 -7.38 -13.40
N SER A 100 -9.89 -8.63 -13.82
CA SER A 100 -10.69 -8.98 -14.99
C SER A 100 -10.28 -8.18 -16.23
N LEU A 101 -8.97 -8.17 -16.55
CA LEU A 101 -8.43 -7.42 -17.68
C LEU A 101 -8.68 -8.15 -19.00
N PRO A 102 -9.00 -7.42 -20.10
CA PRO A 102 -9.11 -8.04 -21.42
C PRO A 102 -7.71 -8.41 -21.96
N SER A 103 -7.64 -9.44 -22.79
CA SER A 103 -6.38 -10.02 -23.27
C SER A 103 -5.44 -9.01 -23.96
N HIS A 104 -6.00 -7.98 -24.60
CA HIS A 104 -5.24 -6.96 -25.31
C HIS A 104 -4.74 -5.80 -24.42
N ARG A 105 -5.15 -5.73 -23.15
CA ARG A 105 -4.70 -4.70 -22.17
C ARG A 105 -4.27 -5.32 -20.85
N GLN A 106 -3.39 -6.31 -20.92
CA GLN A 106 -2.75 -6.89 -19.75
C GLN A 106 -1.51 -6.09 -19.33
N PHE A 107 -1.05 -6.28 -18.10
CA PHE A 107 0.25 -5.77 -17.67
C PHE A 107 1.37 -6.47 -18.44
N PRO A 108 2.47 -5.78 -18.82
CA PRO A 108 3.68 -6.46 -19.26
C PRO A 108 4.18 -7.45 -18.18
N PRO A 109 4.65 -8.66 -18.53
CA PRO A 109 5.05 -9.67 -17.54
C PRO A 109 6.10 -9.19 -16.53
N ALA A 110 7.09 -8.42 -17.00
CA ALA A 110 8.12 -7.84 -16.13
C ALA A 110 7.55 -6.83 -15.12
N LEU A 111 6.57 -6.01 -15.55
CA LEU A 111 5.91 -5.04 -14.66
C LEU A 111 4.98 -5.76 -13.66
N ALA A 112 4.24 -6.78 -14.11
CA ALA A 112 3.41 -7.60 -13.23
C ALA A 112 4.25 -8.24 -12.13
N LEU A 113 5.42 -8.76 -12.49
CA LEU A 113 6.37 -9.30 -11.53
C LEU A 113 6.89 -8.23 -10.57
N GLN A 114 7.30 -7.07 -11.09
CA GLN A 114 7.76 -5.96 -10.26
C GLN A 114 6.70 -5.51 -9.25
N ILE A 115 5.42 -5.45 -9.65
CA ILE A 115 4.29 -5.10 -8.76
C ILE A 115 4.22 -6.07 -7.57
N LEU A 116 4.47 -7.36 -7.82
CA LEU A 116 4.40 -8.43 -6.82
C LEU A 116 5.73 -8.76 -6.15
N THR A 117 6.79 -7.97 -6.37
CA THR A 117 8.09 -8.18 -5.71
C THR A 117 8.32 -7.13 -4.63
N HIS A 118 8.45 -7.58 -3.38
CA HIS A 118 8.78 -6.70 -2.26
C HIS A 118 10.30 -6.47 -2.17
N LYS A 119 10.73 -5.35 -1.59
CA LYS A 119 12.16 -4.99 -1.42
C LYS A 119 12.96 -6.06 -0.65
N SER A 120 12.33 -6.83 0.24
CA SER A 120 13.03 -7.88 0.99
C SER A 120 13.35 -9.12 0.15
N TYR A 121 12.74 -9.29 -1.02
CA TYR A 121 13.06 -10.42 -1.89
C TYR A 121 14.51 -10.33 -2.35
N ARG A 122 15.27 -11.44 -2.20
CA ARG A 122 16.72 -11.56 -2.49
C ARG A 122 17.68 -10.66 -1.68
N TYR A 123 17.19 -9.64 -0.99
CA TYR A 123 18.05 -8.70 -0.25
C TYR A 123 18.60 -9.26 1.07
N SER A 124 17.88 -10.21 1.68
CA SER A 124 18.24 -10.82 2.96
C SER A 124 19.07 -12.10 2.81
N HIS A 125 18.90 -12.84 1.71
CA HIS A 125 19.63 -14.09 1.45
C HIS A 125 19.96 -14.25 -0.04
N PRO A 126 20.96 -13.52 -0.56
CA PRO A 126 21.36 -13.65 -1.97
C PRO A 126 21.74 -15.10 -2.32
N ILE A 127 22.31 -15.83 -1.37
CA ILE A 127 22.75 -17.22 -1.56
C ILE A 127 21.58 -18.19 -1.80
N ARG A 128 20.42 -17.96 -1.18
CA ARG A 128 19.24 -18.83 -1.33
C ARG A 128 18.55 -18.71 -2.70
N HIS A 129 18.92 -17.70 -3.47
CA HIS A 129 18.31 -17.39 -4.75
C HIS A 129 19.27 -17.47 -5.93
N LEU A 130 20.51 -17.94 -5.70
CA LEU A 130 21.44 -18.34 -6.75
C LEU A 130 20.85 -19.56 -7.46
N SER A 131 20.26 -19.35 -8.64
CA SER A 131 20.11 -20.46 -9.58
C SER A 131 21.46 -20.69 -10.25
N PRO A 132 21.92 -21.95 -10.37
CA PRO A 132 23.21 -22.27 -10.99
C PRO A 132 23.30 -21.88 -12.48
N SER A 133 22.17 -21.50 -13.10
CA SER A 133 22.12 -21.01 -14.49
C SER A 133 22.26 -19.48 -14.63
N ASP A 134 22.33 -18.73 -13.53
CA ASP A 134 22.22 -17.25 -13.51
C ASP A 134 23.54 -16.59 -13.04
N GLU A 135 24.67 -17.31 -13.14
CA GLU A 135 26.00 -16.82 -12.71
C GLU A 135 26.47 -15.55 -13.44
N SER A 136 25.87 -15.21 -14.59
CA SER A 136 26.19 -13.98 -15.34
C SER A 136 25.39 -12.74 -14.91
N ASN A 137 24.31 -12.91 -14.14
CA ASN A 137 23.48 -11.80 -13.66
C ASN A 137 23.86 -11.48 -12.21
N GLY A 138 25.06 -10.91 -12.04
CA GLY A 138 25.65 -10.60 -10.74
C GLY A 138 24.65 -9.97 -9.77
N VAL A 139 24.55 -10.52 -8.55
CA VAL A 139 23.69 -10.15 -7.39
C VAL A 139 22.82 -8.91 -7.65
N GLY A 140 21.89 -9.06 -8.59
CA GLY A 140 21.21 -7.93 -9.20
C GLY A 140 20.01 -7.58 -8.33
N SER A 141 19.91 -6.32 -7.92
CA SER A 141 18.71 -5.79 -7.29
C SER A 141 17.53 -5.98 -8.24
N GLU A 142 16.71 -7.03 -8.02
CA GLU A 142 15.48 -7.23 -8.78
C GLU A 142 14.59 -5.99 -8.68
N PRO A 143 13.85 -5.64 -9.73
CA PRO A 143 12.89 -4.55 -9.65
C PRO A 143 11.82 -4.88 -8.61
N TYR A 144 11.64 -3.97 -7.65
CA TYR A 144 10.70 -4.12 -6.54
C TYR A 144 9.64 -3.02 -6.53
N ASN A 145 8.59 -3.26 -5.77
CA ASN A 145 7.35 -2.50 -5.84
C ASN A 145 7.31 -1.16 -5.10
N SER A 146 8.40 -0.73 -4.45
CA SER A 146 8.38 0.44 -3.55
C SER A 146 7.86 1.74 -4.18
N ARG A 147 8.27 2.03 -5.42
CA ARG A 147 7.84 3.22 -6.17
C ARG A 147 6.36 3.13 -6.54
N LEU A 148 5.91 1.93 -6.91
CA LEU A 148 4.51 1.67 -7.26
C LEU A 148 3.63 1.78 -6.01
N SER A 149 4.03 1.19 -4.88
CA SER A 149 3.34 1.33 -3.59
C SER A 149 3.22 2.79 -3.18
N PHE A 150 4.27 3.59 -3.38
CA PHE A 150 4.22 5.02 -3.08
C PHE A 150 3.18 5.77 -3.92
N ILE A 151 3.10 5.49 -5.23
CA ILE A 151 2.10 6.09 -6.12
C ILE A 151 0.68 5.63 -5.69
N GLY A 152 0.50 4.35 -5.44
CA GLY A 152 -0.79 3.81 -5.01
C GLY A 152 -1.25 4.35 -3.67
N ARG A 153 -0.35 4.54 -2.70
CA ARG A 153 -0.68 5.18 -1.41
C ARG A 153 -1.22 6.59 -1.59
N ARG A 154 -0.61 7.37 -2.50
CA ARG A 154 -1.08 8.72 -2.83
C ARG A 154 -2.46 8.67 -3.49
N ALA A 155 -2.63 7.79 -4.48
CA ALA A 155 -3.91 7.60 -5.15
C ALA A 155 -5.02 7.19 -4.16
N LEU A 156 -4.77 6.20 -3.30
CA LEU A 156 -5.69 5.76 -2.26
C LEU A 156 -6.05 6.88 -1.30
N SER A 157 -5.06 7.65 -0.84
CA SER A 157 -5.30 8.79 0.06
C SER A 157 -6.21 9.83 -0.60
N THR A 158 -5.93 10.19 -1.86
CA THR A 158 -6.74 11.14 -2.61
C THR A 158 -8.16 10.64 -2.84
N TYR A 159 -8.33 9.39 -3.30
CA TYR A 159 -9.66 8.85 -3.60
C TYR A 159 -10.50 8.64 -2.34
N LEU A 160 -9.89 8.23 -1.22
CA LEU A 160 -10.59 8.12 0.06
C LEU A 160 -11.05 9.49 0.55
N SER A 161 -10.19 10.52 0.47
CA SER A 161 -10.60 11.89 0.83
C SER A 161 -11.74 12.39 -0.04
N ILE A 162 -11.67 12.20 -1.37
CA ILE A 162 -12.73 12.61 -2.30
C ILE A 162 -14.05 11.90 -1.95
N PHE A 163 -14.02 10.57 -1.77
CA PHE A 163 -15.21 9.79 -1.41
C PHE A 163 -15.86 10.29 -0.12
N VAL A 164 -15.05 10.51 0.92
CA VAL A 164 -15.57 10.97 2.21
C VAL A 164 -16.12 12.38 2.12
N HIS A 165 -15.44 13.30 1.44
CA HIS A 165 -15.96 14.65 1.19
C HIS A 165 -17.28 14.63 0.43
N ASP A 166 -17.37 13.82 -0.62
CA ASP A 166 -18.59 13.67 -1.39
C ASP A 166 -19.72 13.04 -0.56
N ALA A 167 -19.42 12.07 0.31
CA ALA A 167 -20.38 11.50 1.25
C ALA A 167 -20.95 12.54 2.23
N PHE A 168 -20.11 13.44 2.75
CA PHE A 168 -20.55 14.53 3.62
C PHE A 168 -21.34 15.61 2.86
N LEU A 169 -20.92 15.98 1.64
CA LEU A 169 -21.56 17.01 0.82
C LEU A 169 -22.93 16.59 0.27
N SER A 170 -23.03 15.36 -0.26
CA SER A 170 -24.31 14.78 -0.74
C SER A 170 -25.39 14.79 0.34
N SER A 171 -24.98 14.83 1.60
CA SER A 171 -25.85 14.77 2.75
C SER A 171 -26.38 16.16 3.16
N ALA A 172 -25.70 17.25 2.80
CA ALA A 172 -26.12 18.62 3.15
C ALA A 172 -27.43 19.09 2.48
N ALA A 173 -27.85 18.44 1.39
CA ALA A 173 -29.06 18.81 0.64
C ALA A 173 -30.37 18.14 1.13
N GLY A 174 -30.33 17.20 2.09
CA GLY A 174 -31.55 16.48 2.50
C GLY A 174 -31.52 15.63 3.77
N GLY A 175 -30.49 15.69 4.62
CA GLY A 175 -30.47 14.89 5.86
C GLY A 175 -29.08 14.48 6.33
N GLY A 176 -28.16 15.44 6.35
CA GLY A 176 -26.72 15.33 6.59
C GLY A 176 -26.24 14.26 7.56
N LEU A 177 -25.18 13.52 7.19
CA LEU A 177 -24.18 12.99 8.13
C LEU A 177 -23.62 14.21 8.89
N LYS A 178 -24.24 14.60 10.00
CA LYS A 178 -23.74 15.69 10.84
C LYS A 178 -22.40 15.25 11.42
N VAL A 179 -21.35 16.05 11.24
CA VAL A 179 -20.01 15.81 11.81
C VAL A 179 -20.08 15.45 13.30
N ASP A 180 -21.03 16.01 14.04
CA ASP A 180 -21.24 15.76 15.47
C ASP A 180 -22.01 14.47 15.80
N GLY A 181 -22.61 13.78 14.81
CA GLY A 181 -23.48 12.61 15.00
C GLY A 181 -23.04 11.34 14.28
N THR A 182 -21.87 11.32 13.62
CA THR A 182 -21.44 10.13 12.85
C THR A 182 -20.75 9.10 13.76
N ASP A 183 -21.29 7.88 13.84
CA ASP A 183 -20.60 6.71 14.43
C ASP A 183 -19.27 6.40 13.69
N PHE A 184 -19.08 6.97 12.51
CA PHE A 184 -17.82 6.93 11.77
C PHE A 184 -16.62 7.47 12.56
N LEU A 185 -16.80 8.57 13.31
CA LEU A 185 -15.70 9.27 13.97
C LEU A 185 -15.35 8.68 15.33
N ARG A 186 -16.31 8.13 16.09
CA ARG A 186 -16.09 7.58 17.46
C ARG A 186 -15.32 8.52 18.40
N GLY A 187 -15.54 9.82 18.27
CA GLY A 187 -14.79 10.84 19.03
C GLY A 187 -13.34 11.04 18.59
N LYS A 188 -12.87 10.35 17.54
CA LYS A 188 -11.60 10.63 16.87
C LYS A 188 -11.80 11.69 15.79
N GLY A 189 -10.76 12.46 15.52
CA GLY A 189 -10.78 13.41 14.41
C GLY A 189 -10.93 12.67 13.06
N LEU A 190 -11.59 13.31 12.09
CA LEU A 190 -11.73 12.78 10.73
C LEU A 190 -10.38 12.36 10.14
N GLN A 191 -9.35 13.19 10.34
CA GLN A 191 -8.00 12.91 9.88
C GLN A 191 -7.44 11.63 10.50
N GLU A 192 -7.58 11.43 11.82
CA GLU A 192 -7.11 10.22 12.49
C GLU A 192 -7.83 8.97 11.96
N ARG A 193 -9.13 9.08 11.64
CA ARG A 193 -9.89 7.97 11.07
C ARG A 193 -9.43 7.63 9.66
N LEU A 194 -9.24 8.64 8.81
CA LEU A 194 -8.69 8.47 7.46
C LEU A 194 -7.29 7.85 7.50
N ASP A 195 -6.47 8.28 8.46
CA ASP A 195 -5.13 7.76 8.71
C ASP A 195 -5.14 6.30 9.12
N GLY A 196 -6.10 5.91 9.96
CA GLY A 196 -6.35 4.51 10.32
C GLY A 196 -6.77 3.68 9.11
N LEU A 197 -7.70 4.17 8.28
CA LEU A 197 -8.20 3.45 7.09
C LEU A 197 -7.10 3.24 6.04
N ARG A 198 -6.26 4.26 5.82
CA ARG A 198 -5.14 4.20 4.86
C ARG A 198 -3.90 3.47 5.40
N HIS A 199 -3.89 3.06 6.67
CA HIS A 199 -2.73 2.42 7.26
C HIS A 199 -2.42 1.10 6.55
N VAL A 200 -1.16 0.91 6.12
CA VAL A 200 -0.74 -0.22 5.28
C VAL A 200 -1.08 -1.59 5.90
N ASN A 201 -0.93 -1.74 7.21
CA ASN A 201 -1.27 -2.99 7.90
C ASN A 201 -2.78 -3.27 7.87
N ASN A 202 -3.62 -2.23 7.92
CA ASN A 202 -5.07 -2.41 7.84
C ASN A 202 -5.49 -2.81 6.43
N LEU A 203 -4.86 -2.19 5.41
CA LEU A 203 -5.06 -2.58 4.02
C LEU A 203 -4.69 -4.05 3.79
N GLY A 204 -3.51 -4.47 4.29
CA GLY A 204 -3.06 -5.85 4.21
C GLY A 204 -3.94 -6.84 4.99
N ARG A 205 -4.51 -6.42 6.12
CA ARG A 205 -5.45 -7.25 6.89
C ARG A 205 -6.80 -7.42 6.20
N VAL A 206 -7.31 -6.34 5.61
CA VAL A 206 -8.65 -6.32 5.00
C VAL A 206 -8.67 -6.98 3.63
N LEU A 207 -7.72 -6.61 2.77
CA LEU A 207 -7.71 -7.04 1.36
C LEU A 207 -6.63 -8.08 1.08
N GLY A 208 -5.65 -8.25 1.97
CA GLY A 208 -4.49 -9.08 1.68
C GLY A 208 -4.83 -10.56 1.50
N ASP A 209 -5.72 -11.07 2.35
CA ASP A 209 -6.20 -12.44 2.27
C ASP A 209 -7.27 -12.59 1.19
N GLU A 210 -8.14 -11.58 1.04
CA GLU A 210 -9.18 -11.57 -0.01
C GLU A 210 -8.59 -11.64 -1.42
N TRP A 211 -7.55 -10.86 -1.68
CA TRP A 211 -6.88 -10.88 -2.98
C TRP A 211 -5.87 -12.02 -3.10
N GLY A 212 -5.56 -12.73 -2.01
CA GLY A 212 -4.53 -13.78 -2.00
C GLY A 212 -3.11 -13.25 -2.26
N VAL A 213 -2.86 -11.94 -2.11
CA VAL A 213 -1.56 -11.32 -2.44
C VAL A 213 -0.40 -11.89 -1.64
N GLY A 214 -0.66 -12.40 -0.42
CA GLY A 214 0.37 -13.00 0.42
C GLY A 214 0.98 -14.28 -0.14
N GLN A 215 0.25 -14.99 -1.01
CA GLN A 215 0.70 -16.23 -1.65
C GLN A 215 1.53 -15.96 -2.91
N VAL A 216 1.16 -14.93 -3.67
CA VAL A 216 1.81 -14.61 -4.95
C VAL A 216 2.93 -13.58 -4.85
N THR A 217 2.94 -12.75 -3.79
CA THR A 217 4.01 -11.76 -3.59
C THR A 217 5.33 -12.48 -3.33
N ARG A 218 6.38 -12.07 -4.03
CA ARG A 218 7.76 -12.46 -3.76
C ARG A 218 8.32 -11.62 -2.61
N TRP A 219 8.56 -12.25 -1.48
CA TRP A 219 9.20 -11.63 -0.32
C TRP A 219 9.87 -12.70 0.53
N ASP A 220 10.88 -12.30 1.31
CA ASP A 220 11.54 -13.22 2.22
C ASP A 220 10.76 -13.37 3.53
N ARG A 221 10.28 -14.59 3.79
CA ARG A 221 9.55 -14.98 5.00
C ARG A 221 10.56 -15.44 6.06
N ASN A 222 11.34 -14.50 6.61
CA ASN A 222 12.25 -14.84 7.71
C ASN A 222 11.45 -15.34 8.93
N GLU A 223 11.76 -16.54 9.40
CA GLU A 223 11.10 -17.16 10.58
C GLU A 223 11.34 -16.38 11.88
N THR A 224 12.40 -15.58 11.98
CA THR A 224 12.67 -14.71 13.13
C THR A 224 11.87 -13.40 13.11
N SER A 225 11.31 -13.02 11.97
CA SER A 225 10.38 -11.86 11.84
C SER A 225 8.91 -12.30 11.81
N ARG A 226 8.64 -13.53 12.27
CA ARG A 226 7.32 -14.15 12.40
C ARG A 226 6.30 -13.13 12.95
N GLU A 227 5.20 -12.98 12.21
CA GLU A 227 3.95 -12.28 12.58
C GLU A 227 3.86 -10.77 12.27
N GLY A 228 4.91 -9.96 12.41
CA GLY A 228 4.77 -8.50 12.24
C GLY A 228 4.76 -7.98 10.80
N GLY A 229 5.53 -8.60 9.90
CA GLY A 229 5.80 -8.07 8.56
C GLY A 229 4.78 -8.44 7.47
N ASP A 230 4.01 -9.51 7.67
CA ASP A 230 3.13 -10.07 6.63
C ASP A 230 2.03 -9.08 6.21
N LEU A 231 1.33 -8.49 7.20
CA LEU A 231 0.29 -7.50 6.93
C LEU A 231 0.84 -6.26 6.22
N LYS A 232 2.04 -5.81 6.60
CA LYS A 232 2.69 -4.67 5.97
C LYS A 232 3.01 -4.98 4.50
N ILE A 233 3.56 -6.15 4.23
CA ILE A 233 3.93 -6.55 2.86
C ILE A 233 2.69 -6.73 1.99
N LYS A 234 1.67 -7.42 2.50
CA LYS A 234 0.36 -7.53 1.83
C LYS A 234 -0.21 -6.16 1.49
N GLY A 235 -0.22 -5.24 2.46
CA GLY A 235 -0.68 -3.87 2.27
C GLY A 235 0.14 -3.12 1.22
N MET A 236 1.47 -3.22 1.26
CA MET A 236 2.36 -2.61 0.27
C MET A 236 2.14 -3.18 -1.13
N SER A 237 1.87 -4.49 -1.26
CA SER A 237 1.52 -5.12 -2.53
C SER A 237 0.20 -4.58 -3.09
N ILE A 238 -0.82 -4.37 -2.24
CA ILE A 238 -2.09 -3.77 -2.68
C ILE A 238 -1.88 -2.31 -3.14
N GLU A 239 -1.11 -1.52 -2.39
CA GLU A 239 -0.71 -0.18 -2.82
C GLU A 239 0.04 -0.26 -4.17
N ALA A 240 0.92 -1.23 -4.35
CA ALA A 240 1.66 -1.40 -5.59
C ALA A 240 0.77 -1.76 -6.77
N ILE A 241 -0.22 -2.64 -6.58
CA ILE A 241 -1.20 -3.00 -7.61
C ILE A 241 -1.95 -1.73 -8.04
N LEU A 242 -2.45 -0.94 -7.09
CA LEU A 242 -3.15 0.30 -7.41
C LEU A 242 -2.22 1.31 -8.13
N GLY A 243 -0.96 1.42 -7.72
CA GLY A 243 0.05 2.25 -8.40
C GLY A 243 0.41 1.74 -9.80
N GLY A 244 0.46 0.42 -10.00
CA GLY A 244 0.63 -0.21 -11.30
C GLY A 244 -0.53 0.11 -12.24
N ILE A 245 -1.77 0.00 -11.75
CA ILE A 245 -2.98 0.39 -12.51
C ILE A 245 -2.93 1.87 -12.87
N TYR A 246 -2.57 2.73 -11.91
CA TYR A 246 -2.48 4.18 -12.13
C TYR A 246 -1.46 4.52 -13.22
N THR A 247 -0.31 3.86 -13.23
CA THR A 247 0.76 4.14 -14.20
C THR A 247 0.46 3.55 -15.58
N GLN A 248 -0.10 2.34 -15.66
CA GLN A 248 -0.35 1.65 -16.92
C GLN A 248 -1.67 2.05 -17.59
N PHE A 249 -2.73 2.25 -16.80
CA PHE A 249 -4.10 2.47 -17.29
C PHE A 249 -4.67 3.84 -16.91
N GLY A 250 -3.93 4.64 -16.14
CA GLY A 250 -4.30 6.00 -15.77
C GLY A 250 -5.20 6.11 -14.53
N SER A 251 -5.43 7.35 -14.12
CA SER A 251 -6.23 7.67 -12.93
C SER A 251 -7.68 7.14 -12.97
N PRO A 252 -8.43 7.21 -14.10
CA PRO A 252 -9.80 6.69 -14.14
C PRO A 252 -9.91 5.19 -13.85
N ALA A 253 -8.98 4.38 -14.35
CA ALA A 253 -8.96 2.95 -14.06
C ALA A 253 -8.67 2.68 -12.58
N ALA A 254 -7.66 3.36 -12.01
CA ALA A 254 -7.33 3.24 -10.60
C ALA A 254 -8.48 3.70 -9.67
N HIS A 255 -9.19 4.75 -10.05
CA HIS A 255 -10.36 5.24 -9.33
C HIS A 255 -11.50 4.20 -9.33
N ARG A 256 -11.77 3.56 -10.47
CA ARG A 256 -12.74 2.46 -10.54
C ARG A 256 -12.31 1.26 -9.71
N THR A 257 -11.03 0.86 -9.76
CA THR A 257 -10.50 -0.19 -8.89
C THR A 257 -10.71 0.13 -7.41
N PHE A 258 -10.50 1.38 -7.01
CA PHE A 258 -10.74 1.83 -5.64
C PHE A 258 -12.21 1.62 -5.24
N HIS A 259 -13.16 2.12 -6.03
CA HIS A 259 -14.59 2.02 -5.70
C HIS A 259 -15.17 0.61 -5.83
N LYS A 260 -14.67 -0.22 -6.75
CA LYS A 260 -15.21 -1.56 -6.99
C LYS A 260 -14.60 -2.64 -6.10
N MET A 261 -13.33 -2.48 -5.70
CA MET A 261 -12.59 -3.57 -5.04
C MET A 261 -12.09 -3.18 -3.66
N ILE A 262 -11.51 -1.98 -3.50
CA ILE A 262 -10.87 -1.58 -2.24
C ILE A 262 -11.92 -1.12 -1.22
N LEU A 263 -12.80 -0.21 -1.63
CA LEU A 263 -13.79 0.42 -0.76
C LEU A 263 -14.84 -0.58 -0.21
N PRO A 264 -15.36 -1.54 -1.01
CA PRO A 264 -16.25 -2.58 -0.50
C PRO A 264 -15.56 -3.53 0.49
N GLY A 265 -14.24 -3.70 0.39
CA GLY A 265 -13.46 -4.43 1.38
C GLY A 265 -13.46 -3.73 2.75
N PHE A 266 -13.35 -2.40 2.77
CA PHE A 266 -13.48 -1.63 4.01
C PHE A 266 -14.89 -1.66 4.60
N ALA A 267 -15.92 -1.72 3.77
CA ALA A 267 -17.31 -1.91 4.21
C ALA A 267 -17.50 -3.29 4.87
N ARG A 268 -17.12 -4.38 4.18
CA ARG A 268 -17.25 -5.76 4.69
C ARG A 268 -16.44 -6.03 5.96
N SER A 269 -15.25 -5.45 6.08
CA SER A 269 -14.39 -5.59 7.26
C SER A 269 -14.81 -4.72 8.45
N ASN A 270 -15.99 -4.09 8.37
CA ASN A 270 -16.56 -3.23 9.41
C ASN A 270 -15.61 -2.06 9.79
N GLN A 271 -14.78 -1.62 8.84
CA GLN A 271 -13.97 -0.42 8.96
C GLN A 271 -14.80 0.82 8.61
N LEU A 272 -15.70 0.72 7.63
CA LEU A 272 -16.74 1.72 7.42
C LEU A 272 -17.96 1.28 8.23
N ARG A 273 -18.04 1.72 9.50
CA ARG A 273 -19.14 1.34 10.41
C ARG A 273 -20.44 2.08 10.14
N ASP A 274 -20.35 3.25 9.51
CA ASP A 274 -21.52 4.08 9.25
C ASP A 274 -22.39 3.45 8.14
N PRO A 275 -23.64 3.08 8.43
CA PRO A 275 -24.50 2.40 7.46
C PRO A 275 -24.75 3.25 6.21
N ARG A 276 -24.77 4.58 6.33
CA ARG A 276 -24.97 5.47 5.17
C ARG A 276 -23.75 5.50 4.26
N LEU A 277 -22.55 5.40 4.84
CA LEU A 277 -21.34 5.26 4.05
C LEU A 277 -21.34 3.91 3.33
N VAL A 278 -21.71 2.83 4.01
CA VAL A 278 -21.80 1.49 3.40
C VAL A 278 -22.80 1.48 2.24
N GLU A 279 -23.99 2.04 2.43
CA GLU A 279 -25.00 2.18 1.37
C GLU A 279 -24.46 2.96 0.16
N LYS A 280 -23.74 4.07 0.41
CA LYS A 280 -23.10 4.85 -0.65
C LYS A 280 -22.02 4.07 -1.39
N VAL A 281 -21.22 3.26 -0.68
CA VAL A 281 -20.21 2.38 -1.29
C VAL A 281 -20.87 1.40 -2.27
N GLU A 282 -21.93 0.72 -1.84
CA GLU A 282 -22.64 -0.24 -2.69
C GLU A 282 -23.32 0.45 -3.88
N THR A 283 -23.98 1.59 -3.65
CA THR A 283 -24.61 2.37 -4.73
C THR A 283 -23.60 2.77 -5.81
N VAL A 284 -22.44 3.31 -5.43
CA VAL A 284 -21.39 3.71 -6.38
C VAL A 284 -20.80 2.50 -7.10
N LYS A 285 -20.62 1.38 -6.39
CA LYS A 285 -20.15 0.14 -6.99
C LYS A 285 -21.12 -0.40 -8.04
N GLU A 286 -22.42 -0.46 -7.73
CA GLU A 286 -23.47 -0.90 -8.66
C GLU A 286 -23.55 -0.01 -9.91
N GLN A 287 -23.44 1.31 -9.74
CA GLN A 287 -23.38 2.24 -10.87
C GLN A 287 -22.18 1.94 -11.79
N LEU A 288 -21.00 1.73 -11.20
CA LEU A 288 -19.80 1.39 -11.97
C LEU A 288 -19.88 0.01 -12.63
N GLU A 289 -20.53 -0.97 -12.00
CA GLU A 289 -20.77 -2.29 -12.60
C GLU A 289 -21.76 -2.22 -13.76
N LYS A 290 -22.79 -1.38 -13.66
CA LYS A 290 -23.73 -1.13 -14.75
C LYS A 290 -23.06 -0.47 -15.96
N GLU A 291 -22.17 0.50 -15.71
CA GLU A 291 -21.49 1.26 -16.76
C GLU A 291 -20.32 0.50 -17.39
N PHE A 292 -19.50 -0.18 -16.59
CA PHE A 292 -18.23 -0.76 -17.03
C PHE A 292 -18.18 -2.30 -16.97
N GLY A 293 -19.22 -2.96 -16.44
CA GLY A 293 -19.25 -4.41 -16.23
C GLY A 293 -18.36 -4.85 -15.06
N THR A 294 -17.84 -6.09 -15.11
CA THR A 294 -16.99 -6.65 -14.05
C THR A 294 -15.56 -6.09 -14.06
N GLY A 295 -15.03 -5.73 -15.23
CA GLY A 295 -13.67 -5.20 -15.39
C GLY A 295 -13.44 -3.78 -14.86
N ILE A 296 -12.17 -3.39 -14.76
CA ILE A 296 -11.75 -2.02 -14.39
C ILE A 296 -11.59 -1.09 -15.61
N LEU A 297 -11.62 -1.63 -16.81
CA LEU A 297 -11.51 -0.91 -18.08
C LEU A 297 -12.88 -0.83 -18.75
N ALA A 298 -13.11 0.24 -19.52
CA ALA A 298 -14.31 0.33 -20.34
C ALA A 298 -14.33 -0.76 -21.40
N ARG A 299 -15.51 -1.30 -21.67
CA ARG A 299 -15.73 -2.17 -22.83
C ARG A 299 -15.51 -1.33 -24.08
N SER A 300 -14.38 -1.55 -24.75
CA SER A 300 -14.09 -1.02 -26.08
C SER A 300 -14.84 -1.80 -27.13
#